data_AF-A0A316F7H3-F1
#
_entry.id   AF-A0A316F7H3-F1
#
_cell.length_a   1.000
_cell.length_b   1.000
_cell.length_c   1.000
_cell.angle_alpha   90.00
_cell.angle_beta   90.00
_cell.angle_gamma   90.00
#
_symmetry.space_group_name_H-M   'P 1'
#
loop_
_entity.id
_entity.type
_entity.pdbx_description
1 polymer ?
#
loop_
_entity_poly.entity_id
_entity_poly.type
_entity_poly.pdbx_seq_one_letter_code
_entity_poly.pdbx_strand_id
1 'polypeptide(L)' 'MTHTTWRGLPRWQRVTTLVLAPVEVALTVVAAVDLSRRPAGQIRGPKAVWWPALFVQPLGPVLYLGWGRRA' A
#
# COMPACT_ATOMS: atom_id res chain seq x y z
N MET A 1 20.41 22.34 13.41
CA MET A 1 19.60 21.41 12.58
C MET A 1 19.75 21.81 11.13
N THR A 2 20.52 21.07 10.33
CA THR A 2 20.64 21.36 8.89
C THR A 2 19.35 20.94 8.19
N HIS A 3 18.60 21.90 7.63
CA HIS A 3 17.43 21.60 6.83
C HIS A 3 17.88 20.93 5.52
N THR A 4 17.70 19.61 5.43
CA THR A 4 17.99 18.86 4.21
C THR A 4 16.97 19.27 3.15
N THR A 5 17.39 20.12 2.22
CA THR A 5 16.54 20.54 1.10
C THR A 5 16.45 19.42 0.07
N TRP A 6 15.31 19.31 -0.61
CA TRP A 6 15.08 18.30 -1.67
C TRP A 6 16.21 18.27 -2.72
N ARG A 7 16.77 19.43 -3.05
CA ARG A 7 17.90 19.56 -4.00
C ARG A 7 19.23 19.01 -3.47
N GLY A 8 19.38 18.86 -2.15
CA GLY A 8 20.54 18.26 -1.50
C GLY A 8 20.47 16.73 -1.37
N LEU A 9 19.33 16.10 -1.66
CA LEU A 9 19.20 14.64 -1.57
C LEU A 9 19.97 13.94 -2.71
N PRO A 10 20.56 12.76 -2.45
CA PRO A 10 21.13 11.92 -3.50
C PRO A 10 20.09 11.64 -4.61
N ARG A 11 20.55 11.56 -5.87
CA ARG A 11 19.67 11.30 -7.02
C ARG A 11 18.84 10.02 -6.84
N TRP A 12 19.47 8.96 -6.31
CA TRP A 12 18.80 7.68 -6.05
C TRP A 12 17.66 7.81 -5.02
N GLN A 13 17.81 8.66 -4.01
CA GLN A 13 16.79 8.88 -2.98
C GLN A 13 15.59 9.67 -3.53
N ARG A 14 15.84 10.66 -4.40
CA ARG A 14 14.76 11.39 -5.10
C ARG A 14 13.99 10.49 -6.05
N VAL A 15 14.70 9.68 -6.84
CA VAL A 15 14.09 8.75 -7.80
C VAL A 15 13.29 7.67 -7.07
N THR A 16 13.83 7.05 -6.01
CA THR A 16 13.10 6.06 -5.22
C THR A 16 11.85 6.65 -4.60
N THR A 17 11.90 7.86 -4.04
CA THR A 17 10.71 8.52 -3.48
C THR A 17 9.66 8.80 -4.57
N LEU A 18 10.09 9.30 -5.73
CA LEU A 18 9.20 9.58 -6.87
C LEU A 18 8.53 8.34 -7.43
N VAL A 19 9.16 7.17 -7.30
CA VAL A 19 8.62 5.88 -7.80
C VAL A 19 7.79 5.17 -6.73
N LEU A 20 8.29 5.06 -5.49
CA LEU A 20 7.58 4.35 -4.43
C LEU A 20 6.26 5.04 -4.06
N ALA A 21 6.23 6.37 -3.98
CA ALA A 21 5.03 7.10 -3.57
C ALA A 21 3.81 6.78 -4.47
N PRO A 22 3.87 6.92 -5.82
CA PRO A 22 2.73 6.56 -6.66
C PRO A 22 2.44 5.05 -6.68
N VAL A 23 3.46 4.20 -6.57
CA VAL A 23 3.28 2.74 -6.48
C VAL A 23 2.48 2.37 -5.24
N GLU A 24 2.80 2.96 -4.09
CA GLU A 24 2.11 2.74 -2.83
C GLU A 24 0.66 3.21 -2.88
N VAL A 25 0.41 4.39 -3.47
CA VAL A 25 -0.96 4.90 -3.68
C VAL A 25 -1.75 3.95 -4.59
N ALA A 26 -1.16 3.53 -5.71
CA ALA A 26 -1.81 2.59 -6.63
C ALA A 26 -2.13 1.25 -5.95
N LEU A 27 -1.18 0.68 -5.20
CA LEU A 27 -1.38 -0.54 -4.40
C LEU A 27 -2.54 -0.38 -3.41
N THR A 28 -2.57 0.73 -2.69
CA THR A 28 -3.61 1.02 -1.69
C THR A 28 -4.99 1.13 -2.34
N VAL A 29 -5.09 1.86 -3.45
CA VAL A 29 -6.35 2.01 -4.21
C VAL A 29 -6.81 0.66 -4.77
N VAL A 30 -5.92 -0.10 -5.39
CA VAL A 30 -6.24 -1.43 -5.92
C VAL A 30 -6.71 -2.36 -4.81
N ALA A 31 -6.03 -2.36 -3.67
CA ALA A 31 -6.39 -3.19 -2.53
C ALA A 31 -7.74 -2.78 -1.91
N ALA A 32 -8.03 -1.47 -1.81
CA ALA A 32 -9.33 -0.98 -1.34
C ALA A 32 -10.48 -1.30 -2.32
N VAL A 33 -10.25 -1.16 -3.63
CA VAL A 33 -11.23 -1.52 -4.66
C VAL A 33 -11.48 -3.02 -4.69
N ASP A 34 -10.43 -3.84 -4.63
CA ASP A 34 -10.57 -5.30 -4.57
C ASP A 34 -11.27 -5.73 -3.28
N LEU A 35 -10.90 -5.18 -2.12
CA LEU A 35 -11.55 -5.46 -0.84
C LEU A 35 -13.04 -5.08 -0.87
N SER A 36 -13.36 -3.89 -1.38
CA SER A 36 -14.76 -3.44 -1.46
C SER A 36 -15.60 -4.32 -2.38
N ARG A 37 -15.10 -4.68 -3.57
CA ARG A 37 -15.83 -5.46 -4.58
C ARG A 37 -15.86 -6.97 -4.31
N ARG A 38 -14.84 -7.55 -3.67
CA ARG A 38 -14.81 -9.00 -3.42
C ARG A 38 -15.84 -9.42 -2.37
N PRO A 39 -16.58 -10.52 -2.63
CA PRO A 39 -17.43 -11.16 -1.64
C PRO A 39 -16.58 -11.80 -0.54
N ALA A 40 -17.09 -11.82 0.70
CA ALA A 40 -16.35 -12.25 1.88
C ALA A 40 -15.79 -13.69 1.78
N GLY A 41 -16.43 -14.57 1.01
CA GLY A 41 -15.97 -15.94 0.79
C GLY A 41 -14.65 -16.06 0.00
N GLN A 42 -14.25 -15.02 -0.73
CA GLN A 42 -13.01 -14.98 -1.50
C GLN A 42 -11.88 -14.22 -0.78
N ILE A 43 -12.09 -13.85 0.49
CA ILE A 43 -11.12 -13.17 1.32
C ILE A 43 -10.73 -14.13 2.45
N ARG A 44 -9.44 -14.22 2.77
CA ARG A 44 -8.95 -15.03 3.89
C ARG A 44 -9.25 -14.29 5.19
N GLY A 45 -10.28 -14.75 5.91
CA GLY A 45 -10.72 -14.16 7.18
C GLY A 45 -11.76 -13.05 7.02
N PRO A 46 -12.13 -12.36 8.11
CA PRO A 46 -13.19 -11.37 8.10
C PRO A 46 -12.79 -10.13 7.27
N LYS A 47 -13.64 -9.74 6.32
CA LYS A 47 -13.47 -8.55 5.48
C LYS A 47 -13.21 -7.27 6.30
N ALA A 48 -13.80 -7.18 7.49
CA ALA A 48 -13.63 -6.06 8.41
C ALA A 48 -12.21 -5.93 8.98
N VAL A 49 -11.42 -7.00 9.06
CA VAL A 49 -10.03 -6.97 9.56
C VAL A 49 -9.07 -6.40 8.50
N TRP A 50 -9.40 -6.57 7.22
CA TRP A 50 -8.56 -6.09 6.14
C TRP A 50 -8.68 -4.58 5.90
N TRP A 51 -9.79 -3.96 6.29
CA TRP A 51 -9.96 -2.50 6.26
C TRP A 51 -8.91 -1.76 7.11
N PRO A 52 -8.77 -2.01 8.43
CA PRO A 52 -7.72 -1.38 9.24
C PRO A 52 -6.33 -1.81 8.80
N ALA A 53 -6.16 -3.03 8.28
CA ALA A 53 -4.87 -3.50 7.76
C ALA A 53 -4.37 -2.60 6.62
N LEU A 54 -5.23 -2.13 5.71
CA LEU A 54 -4.87 -1.21 4.62
C LEU A 54 -4.27 0.11 5.10
N PHE A 55 -4.55 0.55 6.34
CA PHE A 55 -3.98 1.79 6.89
C PHE A 55 -2.55 1.62 7.43
N VAL A 56 -2.06 0.38 7.53
CA VAL A 56 -0.68 0.09 7.94
C VAL A 56 0.24 0.24 6.73
N GLN A 57 0.52 1.47 6.33
CA GLN A 57 1.34 1.79 5.16
C GLN A 57 2.83 1.43 5.39
N PRO A 58 3.52 0.75 4.45
CA PRO A 58 3.03 0.18 3.18
C PRO A 58 2.63 -1.31 3.29
N LEU A 59 2.74 -1.93 4.46
CA LEU A 59 2.58 -3.38 4.67
C LEU A 59 1.15 -3.87 4.40
N GLY A 60 0.14 -3.07 4.73
CA GLY A 60 -1.27 -3.40 4.63
C GLY A 60 -1.75 -3.84 3.25
N PRO A 61 -1.65 -2.95 2.24
CA PRO A 61 -2.03 -3.27 0.86
C PRO A 61 -1.26 -4.45 0.29
N VAL A 62 0.04 -4.55 0.60
CA VAL A 62 0.90 -5.65 0.14
C VAL A 62 0.47 -6.99 0.73
N LEU A 63 0.20 -7.04 2.03
CA LEU A 63 -0.27 -8.25 2.70
C LEU A 63 -1.67 -8.66 2.22
N TYR A 64 -2.56 -7.71 1.97
CA TYR A 64 -3.89 -8.02 1.43
C TYR A 64 -3.82 -8.62 0.02
N LEU A 65 -3.09 -7.96 -0.89
CA LEU A 65 -2.96 -8.43 -2.28
C LEU A 65 -2.10 -9.69 -2.39
N GLY A 66 -1.13 -9.89 -1.50
CA GLY A 66 -0.28 -11.10 -1.47
C GLY A 66 -0.94 -12.30 -0.80
N TRP A 67 -1.62 -12.08 0.33
CA TRP A 67 -2.09 -13.16 1.22
C TRP A 67 -3.58 -13.11 1.52
N GLY A 68 -4.17 -11.91 1.59
CA GLY A 68 -5.56 -11.69 2.00
C GLY A 68 -6.60 -12.10 0.96
N ARG A 69 -6.31 -11.96 -0.34
CA ARG A 69 -7.17 -12.49 -1.40
C ARG A 69 -6.98 -14.00 -1.60
N ARG A 70 -8.07 -14.75 -1.72
CA ARG A 70 -8.05 -16.11 -2.31
C ARG A 70 -8.18 -15.95 -3.83
N ALA A 71 -7.26 -16.57 -4.58
CA ALA A 71 -7.45 -16.76 -6.01
C ALA A 71 -8.70 -17.61 -6.27
#